data_AF-A0A0K3CQ61-F1
#
_entry.id   AF-A0A0K3CQ61-F1
#
_cell.length_a   1.000
_cell.length_b   1.000
_cell.length_c   1.000
_cell.angle_alpha   90.00
_cell.angle_beta   90.00
_cell.angle_gamma   90.00
#
_symmetry.space_group_name_H-M   'P 1'
#
loop_
_entity.id
_entity.type
_entity.pdbx_description
1 polymer ?
#
loop_
_entity_poly.entity_id
_entity_poly.type
_entity_poly.pdbx_seq_one_letter_code
_entity_poly.pdbx_strand_id
1 'polypeptide(L)'
;MMDLSQHPSIKYDEPLFPKNGDPIRAVLLGQHPSRVTALAEMINEEGLVRVVAGVSDILDCGVVLNAQIPKVDLLVCGGYFELVDVRDMLAEVANPDLRLLKVPDGLMMEGGGPPAVKAWVYEQIHSNTFTPVR
;
A
#
# COMPACT_ATOMS: atom_id res chain seq x y z
N MET A 1 17.74 11.25 2.18
CA MET A 1 16.85 10.61 3.17
C MET A 1 15.75 11.62 3.45
N MET A 2 14.56 11.43 2.87
CA MET A 2 13.42 12.32 3.13
C MET A 2 12.97 12.12 4.58
N ASP A 3 12.74 13.22 5.29
CA ASP A 3 12.08 13.20 6.59
C ASP A 3 10.64 12.69 6.41
N LEU A 4 10.12 11.93 7.38
CA LEU A 4 8.73 11.44 7.39
C LEU A 4 7.73 12.58 7.18
N SER A 5 8.08 13.79 7.64
CA SER A 5 7.30 15.03 7.46
C SER A 5 7.17 15.51 6.01
N GLN A 6 8.01 15.01 5.10
CA GLN A 6 8.05 15.39 3.68
C GLN A 6 7.37 14.37 2.77
N HIS A 7 6.84 13.28 3.33
CA HIS A 7 6.18 12.26 2.53
C HIS A 7 4.86 12.80 1.94
N PRO A 8 4.66 12.74 0.61
CA PRO A 8 3.46 13.29 -0.01
C PRO A 8 2.21 12.58 0.52
N SER A 9 1.25 13.39 0.96
CA SER A 9 0.02 12.91 1.59
C SER A 9 -1.18 13.80 1.22
N ILE A 10 -2.35 13.18 1.18
CA ILE A 10 -3.66 13.81 1.01
C ILE A 10 -4.64 13.12 1.96
N LYS A 11 -5.52 13.90 2.59
CA LYS A 11 -6.58 13.40 3.44
C LYS A 11 -7.87 13.28 2.63
N TYR A 12 -8.54 12.14 2.74
CA TYR A 12 -9.84 11.93 2.09
C TYR A 12 -10.99 12.26 3.04
N ASP A 13 -12.14 12.64 2.49
CA ASP A 13 -13.36 12.89 3.28
C ASP A 13 -14.03 11.56 3.69
N GLU A 14 -14.08 10.60 2.77
CA GLU A 14 -14.66 9.28 3.02
C GLU A 14 -13.60 8.29 3.51
N PRO A 15 -13.86 7.51 4.58
CA PRO A 15 -12.92 6.50 5.06
C PRO A 15 -12.75 5.35 4.07
N LEU A 16 -11.59 4.69 4.08
CA LEU A 16 -11.29 3.52 3.22
C LEU A 16 -12.00 2.22 3.68
N PHE A 17 -13.14 2.30 4.37
CA PHE A 17 -13.81 1.09 4.87
C PHE A 17 -14.80 0.55 3.83
N PRO A 18 -14.75 -0.75 3.48
CA PRO A 18 -15.77 -1.38 2.68
C PRO A 18 -17.15 -1.21 3.31
N LYS A 19 -18.16 -0.92 2.49
CA LYS A 19 -19.53 -0.59 2.94
C LYS A 19 -20.22 -1.71 3.71
N ASN A 20 -19.74 -2.93 3.58
CA ASN A 20 -20.27 -4.15 4.19
C ASN A 20 -19.50 -4.60 5.44
N GLY A 21 -18.50 -3.83 5.90
CA GLY A 21 -17.67 -4.19 7.05
C GLY A 21 -16.60 -5.25 6.77
N ASP A 22 -16.38 -5.58 5.49
CA ASP A 22 -15.27 -6.46 5.09
C ASP A 22 -13.90 -5.80 5.36
N PRO A 23 -12.83 -6.59 5.50
CA PRO A 23 -11.48 -6.06 5.56
C PRO A 23 -11.09 -5.31 4.28
N ILE A 24 -10.28 -4.26 4.41
CA ILE A 24 -9.70 -3.50 3.29
C ILE A 24 -8.84 -4.44 2.46
N ARG A 25 -9.17 -4.62 1.18
CA ARG A 25 -8.41 -5.51 0.28
C ARG A 25 -7.19 -4.78 -0.24
N ALA A 26 -6.01 -5.34 0.03
CA ALA A 26 -4.75 -4.70 -0.31
C ALA A 26 -3.84 -5.57 -1.19
N VAL A 27 -3.07 -4.91 -2.06
CA VAL A 27 -1.87 -5.48 -2.68
C VAL A 27 -0.64 -4.85 -2.04
N LEU A 28 0.37 -5.66 -1.73
CA LEU A 28 1.69 -5.19 -1.32
C LEU A 28 2.65 -5.23 -2.51
N LEU A 29 3.32 -4.13 -2.79
CA LEU A 29 4.44 -4.05 -3.73
C LEU A 29 5.73 -3.80 -2.94
N GLY A 30 6.72 -4.69 -3.06
CA GLY A 30 8.00 -4.54 -2.34
C GLY A 30 9.14 -5.33 -2.97
N GLN A 31 10.33 -4.73 -2.99
CA GLN A 31 11.51 -5.28 -3.68
C GLN A 31 11.98 -6.67 -3.17
N HIS A 32 11.73 -6.98 -1.90
CA HIS A 32 12.22 -8.22 -1.27
C HIS A 32 11.05 -9.17 -0.97
N PRO A 33 10.89 -10.27 -1.74
CA PRO A 33 9.77 -11.19 -1.57
C PRO A 33 9.59 -11.69 -0.14
N SER A 34 10.67 -12.07 0.55
CA SER A 34 10.61 -12.56 1.93
C SER A 34 10.06 -11.52 2.92
N ARG A 35 10.40 -10.24 2.73
CA ARG A 35 9.89 -9.14 3.58
C ARG A 35 8.45 -8.79 3.23
N VAL A 36 8.08 -8.87 1.95
CA VAL A 36 6.69 -8.70 1.50
C VAL A 36 5.80 -9.77 2.13
N THR A 37 6.22 -11.04 2.10
CA THR A 37 5.48 -12.15 2.73
C THR A 37 5.34 -11.92 4.23
N ALA A 38 6.44 -11.62 4.94
CA ALA A 38 6.39 -11.37 6.38
C ALA A 38 5.45 -10.19 6.73
N LEU A 39 5.51 -9.09 5.98
CA LEU A 39 4.60 -7.95 6.18
C LEU A 39 3.14 -8.35 5.90
N ALA A 40 2.88 -9.10 4.83
CA ALA A 40 1.54 -9.57 4.48
C ALA A 40 0.93 -10.42 5.60
N GLU A 41 1.69 -11.37 6.15
CA GLU A 41 1.27 -12.21 7.27
C GLU A 41 0.90 -11.36 8.49
N MET A 42 1.80 -10.46 8.90
CA MET A 42 1.57 -9.58 10.06
C MET A 42 0.34 -8.66 9.90
N ILE A 43 0.11 -8.14 8.69
CA ILE A 43 -1.07 -7.31 8.41
C ILE A 43 -2.34 -8.17 8.47
N ASN A 44 -2.32 -9.34 7.83
CA ASN A 44 -3.46 -10.24 7.76
C ASN A 44 -3.92 -10.76 9.13
N GLU A 45 -3.02 -10.90 10.11
CA GLU A 45 -3.35 -11.35 11.47
C GLU A 45 -4.29 -10.40 12.23
N GLU A 46 -4.24 -9.09 11.95
CA GLU A 46 -5.03 -8.09 12.68
C GLU A 46 -6.45 -7.91 12.10
N GLY A 47 -6.70 -8.39 10.89
CA GLY A 47 -8.04 -8.50 10.31
C GLY A 47 -8.64 -7.21 9.73
N LEU A 48 -8.07 -6.03 10.02
CA LEU A 48 -8.51 -4.76 9.41
C LEU A 48 -8.24 -4.69 7.89
N VAL A 49 -7.08 -5.20 7.49
CA VAL A 49 -6.61 -5.21 6.11
C VAL A 49 -6.37 -6.66 5.71
N ARG A 50 -6.82 -7.03 4.52
CA ARG A 50 -6.54 -8.31 3.89
C ARG A 50 -5.63 -8.11 2.68
N VAL A 51 -4.36 -8.45 2.84
CA VAL A 51 -3.41 -8.55 1.74
C VAL A 51 -3.76 -9.78 0.89
N VAL A 52 -4.18 -9.53 -0.35
CA VAL A 52 -4.59 -10.58 -1.31
C VAL A 52 -3.45 -10.99 -2.23
N ALA A 53 -2.43 -10.14 -2.41
CA ALA A 53 -1.24 -10.43 -3.18
C ALA A 53 -0.03 -9.63 -2.68
N GLY A 54 1.14 -10.25 -2.74
CA GLY A 54 2.43 -9.60 -2.57
C GLY A 54 3.24 -9.73 -3.87
N VAL A 55 3.75 -8.62 -4.38
CA VAL A 55 4.43 -8.53 -5.67
C VAL A 55 5.77 -7.81 -5.49
N SER A 56 6.78 -8.21 -6.26
CA SER A 56 8.12 -7.61 -6.19
C SER A 56 8.58 -6.92 -7.46
N ASP A 57 7.78 -7.00 -8.52
CA ASP A 57 7.97 -6.28 -9.77
C ASP A 57 6.80 -5.30 -9.99
N ILE A 58 7.11 -4.11 -10.49
CA ILE A 58 6.12 -3.04 -10.66
C ILE A 58 5.17 -3.29 -11.84
N LEU A 59 5.64 -3.94 -12.91
CA LEU A 59 4.82 -4.29 -14.08
C LEU A 59 3.84 -5.41 -13.70
N ASP A 60 4.32 -6.42 -12.99
CA ASP A 60 3.45 -7.48 -12.45
C ASP A 60 2.41 -6.91 -11.49
N CYS A 61 2.76 -5.86 -10.73
CA CYS A 61 1.82 -5.20 -9.82
C CYS A 61 0.60 -4.64 -10.56
N GLY A 62 0.81 -3.94 -11.68
CA GLY A 62 -0.28 -3.42 -12.51
C GLY A 62 -1.19 -4.52 -13.05
N VAL A 63 -0.61 -5.64 -13.51
CA VAL A 63 -1.36 -6.82 -13.95
C VAL A 63 -2.19 -7.42 -12.81
N VAL A 64 -1.57 -7.61 -11.64
CA VAL A 64 -2.22 -8.17 -10.45
C VAL A 64 -3.39 -7.29 -10.02
N LEU A 65 -3.20 -5.97 -9.92
CA LEU A 65 -4.24 -5.00 -9.55
C LEU A 65 -5.43 -5.05 -10.51
N ASN A 66 -5.17 -5.10 -11.82
CA ASN A 66 -6.23 -5.19 -12.82
C ASN A 66 -6.99 -6.52 -12.76
N ALA A 67 -6.30 -7.61 -12.47
CA ALA A 67 -6.87 -8.97 -12.41
C ALA A 67 -7.69 -9.26 -11.14
N GLN A 68 -7.62 -8.42 -10.09
CA GLN A 68 -8.35 -8.69 -8.84
C GLN A 68 -9.87 -8.60 -9.04
N ILE A 69 -10.57 -9.66 -8.62
CA ILE A 69 -12.03 -9.74 -8.52
C ILE A 69 -12.38 -10.33 -7.14
N PRO A 70 -13.04 -9.59 -6.24
CA PRO A 70 -13.37 -8.17 -6.35
C PRO A 70 -12.11 -7.30 -6.38
N LYS A 71 -12.28 -6.05 -6.89
CA LYS A 71 -11.22 -5.04 -6.95
C LYS A 71 -10.62 -4.80 -5.56
N VAL A 72 -9.39 -4.31 -5.53
CA VAL A 72 -8.70 -3.96 -4.28
C VAL A 72 -8.91 -2.50 -3.95
N ASP A 73 -8.91 -2.20 -2.66
CA ASP A 73 -9.14 -0.85 -2.13
C ASP A 73 -7.81 -0.10 -1.96
N LEU A 74 -6.72 -0.84 -1.72
CA LEU A 74 -5.43 -0.29 -1.32
C LEU A 74 -4.25 -0.94 -2.06
N LEU A 75 -3.32 -0.10 -2.51
CA LEU A 75 -1.95 -0.50 -2.83
C LEU A 75 -1.02 0.04 -1.75
N VAL A 76 -0.28 -0.85 -1.09
CA VAL A 76 0.85 -0.45 -0.22
C VAL A 76 2.14 -0.70 -1.00
N CYS A 77 2.83 0.37 -1.33
CA CYS A 77 4.06 0.34 -2.12
C CYS A 77 5.27 0.60 -1.23
N GLY A 78 6.25 -0.28 -1.24
CA GLY A 78 7.50 -0.11 -0.52
C GLY A 78 8.28 1.12 -0.98
N GLY A 79 9.08 1.71 -0.08
CA GLY A 79 9.81 2.95 -0.33
C GLY A 79 10.81 2.89 -1.50
N TYR A 80 11.29 1.70 -1.86
CA TYR A 80 12.26 1.52 -2.95
C TYR A 80 11.78 2.01 -4.32
N PHE A 81 10.47 1.95 -4.60
CA PHE A 81 9.94 2.35 -5.90
C PHE A 81 9.76 3.86 -5.95
N GLU A 82 10.20 4.48 -7.04
CA GLU A 82 10.00 5.91 -7.27
C GLU A 82 8.51 6.20 -7.48
N LEU A 83 8.03 7.31 -6.90
CA LEU A 83 6.61 7.65 -6.97
C LEU A 83 6.12 7.91 -8.41
N VAL A 84 7.00 8.41 -9.28
CA VAL A 84 6.67 8.63 -10.70
C VAL A 84 6.36 7.32 -11.40
N ASP A 85 7.19 6.28 -11.23
CA ASP A 85 6.99 4.98 -11.86
C ASP A 85 5.71 4.30 -11.34
N VAL A 86 5.43 4.44 -10.05
CA VAL A 86 4.20 3.93 -9.43
C VAL A 86 2.97 4.64 -10.01
N ARG A 87 3.03 5.95 -10.21
CA ARG A 87 1.92 6.72 -10.81
C ARG A 87 1.69 6.34 -12.27
N ASP A 88 2.75 6.15 -13.04
CA ASP A 88 2.65 5.73 -14.44
C ASP A 88 1.99 4.34 -14.53
N MET A 89 2.40 3.38 -13.69
CA MET A 89 1.74 2.08 -13.59
C MET A 89 0.26 2.21 -13.19
N LEU A 90 -0.04 3.03 -12.18
CA LEU A 90 -1.41 3.23 -11.71
C LEU A 90 -2.32 3.93 -12.73
N ALA A 91 -1.77 4.69 -13.67
CA ALA A 91 -2.54 5.30 -14.75
C ALA A 91 -3.16 4.24 -15.70
N GLU A 92 -2.56 3.05 -15.78
CA GLU A 92 -3.05 1.91 -16.56
C GLU A 92 -3.96 0.96 -15.76
N VAL A 93 -4.11 1.19 -14.46
CA VAL A 93 -4.98 0.38 -13.60
C VAL A 93 -6.42 0.87 -13.69
N ALA A 94 -7.32 0.00 -14.15
CA ALA A 94 -8.75 0.25 -14.25
C ALA A 94 -9.45 0.12 -12.89
N ASN A 95 -9.06 0.99 -11.94
CA ASN A 95 -9.65 1.09 -10.60
C ASN A 95 -9.54 2.54 -10.07
N PRO A 96 -10.53 3.40 -10.34
CA PRO A 96 -10.47 4.81 -9.96
C PRO A 96 -10.54 5.04 -8.44
N ASP A 97 -11.03 4.05 -7.68
CA ASP A 97 -11.21 4.13 -6.23
C ASP A 97 -9.99 3.62 -5.45
N LEU A 98 -8.98 3.08 -6.15
CA LEU A 98 -7.76 2.57 -5.55
C LEU A 98 -7.01 3.68 -4.81
N ARG A 99 -6.71 3.45 -3.53
CA ARG A 99 -5.83 4.33 -2.75
C ARG A 99 -4.41 3.80 -2.71
N LEU A 100 -3.44 4.71 -2.59
CA LEU A 100 -2.03 4.38 -2.52
C LEU A 100 -1.46 4.76 -1.15
N LEU A 101 -0.66 3.88 -0.57
CA LEU A 101 0.28 4.20 0.48
C LEU A 101 1.69 3.89 -0.03
N LYS A 102 2.44 4.92 -0.41
CA LYS A 102 3.88 4.77 -0.56
C LYS A 102 4.48 4.80 0.84
N VAL A 103 5.19 3.74 1.20
CA VAL A 103 5.89 3.61 2.47
C VAL A 103 7.12 4.53 2.42
N PRO A 104 7.39 5.31 3.47
CA PRO A 104 8.56 6.16 3.51
C PRO A 104 9.87 5.38 3.33
N ASP A 105 10.80 6.00 2.60
CA ASP A 105 12.12 5.44 2.35
C ASP A 105 12.84 5.17 3.67
N GLY A 106 13.57 4.06 3.74
CA GLY A 106 14.30 3.67 4.95
C GLY A 106 13.42 3.05 6.06
N LEU A 107 12.10 3.18 6.07
CA LEU A 107 11.26 2.60 7.15
C LEU A 107 11.42 1.07 7.25
N MET A 108 11.54 0.40 6.10
CA MET A 108 11.75 -1.05 6.02
C MET A 108 13.19 -1.48 6.37
N MET A 109 14.20 -0.63 6.18
CA MET A 109 15.61 -1.03 6.33
C MET A 109 16.23 -0.51 7.63
N GLU A 110 15.93 0.72 7.99
CA GLU A 110 16.51 1.48 9.11
C GLU A 110 15.48 1.77 10.19
N GLY A 111 14.20 1.91 9.82
CA GLY A 111 13.11 2.33 10.71
C GLY A 111 12.42 1.22 11.51
N GLY A 112 12.96 -0.02 11.53
CA GLY A 112 12.42 -1.12 12.34
C GLY A 112 11.75 -2.25 11.55
N GLY A 113 11.78 -2.22 10.21
CA GLY A 113 11.39 -3.37 9.38
C GLY A 113 9.86 -3.57 9.25
N PRO A 114 9.40 -4.81 8.95
CA PRO A 114 7.98 -5.10 8.75
C PRO A 114 7.05 -4.62 9.88
N PRO A 115 7.39 -4.74 11.18
CA PRO A 115 6.54 -4.23 12.26
C PRO A 115 6.32 -2.70 12.19
N ALA A 116 7.37 -1.93 11.87
CA ALA A 116 7.28 -0.48 11.77
C ALA A 116 6.45 -0.04 10.57
N VAL A 117 6.63 -0.72 9.43
CA VAL A 117 5.82 -0.48 8.22
C VAL A 117 4.34 -0.80 8.48
N LYS A 118 4.05 -1.92 9.15
CA LYS A 118 2.67 -2.26 9.55
C LYS A 118 2.06 -1.15 10.41
N ALA A 119 2.73 -0.74 11.48
CA ALA A 119 2.20 0.29 12.39
C ALA A 119 1.89 1.58 11.64
N TRP A 120 2.80 2.01 10.76
CA TRP A 120 2.62 3.21 9.94
C TRP A 120 1.44 3.08 8.97
N VAL A 121 1.31 1.95 8.26
CA VAL A 121 0.16 1.69 7.36
C VAL A 121 -1.17 1.85 8.10
N TYR A 122 -1.25 1.30 9.31
CA TYR A 122 -2.47 1.36 10.10
C TYR A 122 -2.76 2.78 10.56
N GLU A 123 -1.74 3.54 11.00
CA GLU A 123 -1.90 4.96 11.33
C GLU A 123 -2.45 5.77 10.14
N GLN A 124 -1.94 5.52 8.93
CA GLN A 124 -2.41 6.21 7.72
C GLN A 124 -3.86 5.86 7.39
N ILE A 125 -4.26 4.59 7.50
CA ILE A 125 -5.64 4.16 7.31
C ILE A 125 -6.58 4.82 8.33
N HIS A 126 -6.22 4.81 9.63
CA HIS A 126 -7.05 5.41 10.67
C HIS A 126 -7.15 6.93 10.55
N SER A 127 -6.09 7.60 10.12
CA SER A 127 -6.10 9.05 9.86
C SER A 127 -6.76 9.43 8.53
N ASN A 128 -7.12 8.44 7.71
CA ASN A 128 -7.63 8.57 6.36
C ASN A 128 -6.71 9.38 5.43
N THR A 129 -5.41 9.18 5.60
CA THR A 129 -4.33 9.90 4.90
C THR A 129 -3.61 8.95 3.95
N PHE A 130 -3.49 9.33 2.68
CA PHE A 130 -2.94 8.47 1.63
C PHE A 130 -1.99 9.24 0.71
N THR A 131 -1.21 8.54 -0.10
CA THR A 131 -0.33 9.14 -1.10
C THR A 131 -1.14 9.57 -2.33
N PRO A 132 -0.99 10.81 -2.82
CA PRO A 132 -1.65 11.27 -4.03
C PRO A 132 -1.19 10.46 -5.26
N VAL A 133 -2.15 9.90 -5.98
CA VAL A 133 -1.94 9.18 -7.26
C VAL A 133 -1.96 10.09 -8.49
N ARG A 134 -2.33 11.37 -8.32
CA ARG A 134 -2.34 12.42 -9.35
C ARG A 134 -1.77 13.71 -8.79
#